data_AF-A0A358DBM8-F1
#
_entry.id   AF-A0A358DBM8-F1
#
_cell.length_a   1.000
_cell.length_b   1.000
_cell.length_c   1.000
_cell.angle_alpha   90.00
_cell.angle_beta   90.00
_cell.angle_gamma   90.00
#
_symmetry.space_group_name_H-M   'P 1'
#
loop_
_entity.id
_entity.type
_entity.pdbx_description
1 polymer ?
#
loop_
_entity_poly.entity_id
_entity_poly.type
_entity_poly.pdbx_seq_one_letter_code
_entity_poly.pdbx_strand_id
1 'polypeptide(L)'
;TAVDEVLSTDGETASASEEQATATPKHYLGGASTLQVSNVISKALGVRFFRDEHDKTGYISFIAHSNDAIPMTADSIEAATLSDNQTSVALSIYEQRGEKESEDPESNEELKSVDLSVPPLPRNSPIHIDFAVTAEGLVQCKVTDPASGNFELIEVQTAVLSRDAVAAAKAQVSGLSLRS
;
A
#
# COMPACT_ATOMS: atom_id res chain seq x y z
N THR A 1 -34.26 17.43 81.63
CA THR A 1 -33.27 18.39 81.09
C THR A 1 -33.35 18.35 79.59
N ALA A 2 -33.57 19.52 78.95
CA ALA A 2 -33.36 19.91 77.54
C ALA A 2 -33.81 18.94 76.41
N VAL A 3 -34.83 19.27 75.59
CA VAL A 3 -34.79 20.04 74.31
C VAL A 3 -33.69 19.54 73.35
N ASP A 4 -34.03 18.99 72.18
CA ASP A 4 -34.14 19.60 70.83
C ASP A 4 -33.19 18.78 69.92
N GLU A 5 -33.27 18.59 68.61
CA GLU A 5 -33.83 19.36 67.51
C GLU A 5 -33.76 18.49 66.22
N VAL A 6 -34.75 18.66 65.33
CA VAL A 6 -34.79 18.57 63.84
C VAL A 6 -34.11 17.44 63.03
N LEU A 7 -34.87 16.87 62.08
CA LEU A 7 -34.77 17.18 60.63
C LEU A 7 -35.73 16.28 59.82
N SER A 8 -36.81 16.88 59.31
CA SER A 8 -37.63 16.29 58.26
C SER A 8 -36.80 16.06 56.99
N THR A 9 -36.99 14.92 56.34
CA THR A 9 -36.61 14.73 54.94
C THR A 9 -37.80 14.10 54.24
N ASP A 10 -38.57 14.94 53.56
CA ASP A 10 -39.54 14.51 52.56
C ASP A 10 -38.78 14.10 51.31
N GLY A 11 -38.98 12.84 50.89
CA GLY A 11 -38.48 12.29 49.64
C GLY A 11 -39.63 11.67 48.87
N GLU A 12 -40.49 12.51 48.31
CA GLU A 12 -41.57 12.17 47.39
C GLU A 12 -40.99 11.51 46.12
N THR A 13 -41.59 10.39 45.73
CA THR A 13 -41.34 9.65 44.50
C THR A 13 -41.60 10.50 43.26
N ALA A 14 -40.61 10.60 42.35
CA ALA A 14 -40.83 11.05 40.98
C ALA A 14 -40.12 10.10 40.00
N SER A 15 -40.94 9.50 39.13
CA SER A 15 -40.54 8.68 38.01
C SER A 15 -39.57 9.42 37.09
N ALA A 16 -38.40 8.84 36.85
CA ALA A 16 -37.50 9.24 35.76
C ALA A 16 -37.61 8.18 34.66
N SER A 17 -38.32 8.56 33.61
CA SER A 17 -38.38 7.88 32.32
C SER A 17 -36.98 7.66 31.74
N GLU A 18 -36.72 6.45 31.27
CA GLU A 18 -35.55 6.07 30.49
C GLU A 18 -35.52 6.87 29.19
N GLU A 19 -34.72 7.93 29.17
CA GLU A 19 -34.43 8.69 27.97
C GLU A 19 -33.42 7.87 27.14
N GLN A 20 -33.96 7.01 26.29
CA GLN A 20 -33.21 6.37 25.21
C GLN A 20 -32.58 7.48 24.36
N ALA A 21 -31.26 7.66 24.51
CA ALA A 21 -30.48 8.47 23.60
C ALA A 21 -30.49 7.81 22.22
N THR A 22 -31.54 8.09 21.44
CA THR A 22 -31.59 7.81 20.02
C THR A 22 -30.59 8.72 19.34
N ALA A 23 -29.33 8.29 19.28
CA ALA A 23 -28.33 8.92 18.44
C ALA A 23 -28.82 8.85 17.00
N THR A 24 -29.28 9.98 16.47
CA THR A 24 -29.70 10.10 15.08
C THR A 24 -28.49 9.76 14.19
N PRO A 25 -28.60 8.79 13.28
CA PRO A 25 -27.52 8.51 12.35
C PRO A 25 -27.28 9.76 11.50
N LYS A 26 -26.05 10.27 11.51
CA LYS A 26 -25.67 11.39 10.63
C LYS A 26 -25.71 10.87 9.19
N HIS A 27 -26.78 11.20 8.48
CA HIS A 27 -26.90 10.93 7.05
C HIS A 27 -25.90 11.81 6.29
N TYR A 28 -24.93 11.19 5.64
CA TYR A 28 -24.02 11.87 4.72
C TYR A 28 -24.75 12.11 3.39
N LEU A 29 -24.41 13.23 2.73
CA LEU A 29 -25.01 13.66 1.46
C LEU A 29 -24.87 12.54 0.41
N GLY A 30 -25.97 11.85 0.08
CA GLY A 30 -26.00 10.78 -0.94
C GLY A 30 -26.54 9.42 -0.51
N GLY A 31 -26.99 9.24 0.75
CA GLY A 31 -27.69 8.01 1.15
C GLY A 31 -26.79 6.78 1.41
N ALA A 32 -25.47 6.96 1.43
CA ALA A 32 -24.54 5.91 1.84
C ALA A 32 -24.50 5.81 3.38
N SER A 33 -24.71 4.59 3.91
CA SER A 33 -24.77 4.32 5.34
C SER A 33 -23.40 4.11 6.02
N THR A 34 -22.31 4.04 5.25
CA THR A 34 -20.94 3.91 5.78
C THR A 34 -19.93 4.64 4.90
N LEU A 35 -19.04 5.42 5.52
CA LEU A 35 -17.87 6.00 4.86
C LEU A 35 -16.81 4.89 4.77
N GLN A 36 -16.57 4.33 3.59
CA GLN A 36 -15.48 3.39 3.37
C GLN A 36 -14.20 4.15 2.99
N VAL A 37 -13.38 4.45 3.99
CA VAL A 37 -12.03 4.99 3.77
C VAL A 37 -11.13 3.81 3.40
N SER A 38 -10.70 3.75 2.14
CA SER A 38 -9.67 2.81 1.69
C SER A 38 -8.32 3.51 1.59
N ASN A 39 -7.26 2.80 1.95
CA ASN A 39 -5.90 3.24 1.73
C ASN A 39 -5.51 3.04 0.27
N VAL A 40 -4.56 3.84 -0.19
CA VAL A 40 -3.98 3.74 -1.53
C VAL A 40 -2.46 3.91 -1.49
N ILE A 41 -1.80 3.40 -2.52
CA ILE A 41 -0.36 3.58 -2.70
C ILE A 41 -0.06 5.04 -3.06
N SER A 42 0.93 5.65 -2.40
CA SER A 42 1.30 7.04 -2.66
C SER A 42 2.02 7.21 -4.00
N LYS A 43 2.96 6.32 -4.28
CA LYS A 43 3.88 6.35 -5.43
C LYS A 43 3.94 4.99 -6.09
N ALA A 44 4.10 4.95 -7.40
CA ALA A 44 4.17 3.69 -8.11
C ALA A 44 5.39 2.86 -7.68
N LEU A 45 5.19 1.56 -7.58
CA LEU A 45 6.18 0.56 -7.19
C LEU A 45 6.42 -0.40 -8.35
N GLY A 46 7.68 -0.72 -8.58
CA GLY A 46 8.09 -1.58 -9.68
C GLY A 46 9.28 -2.46 -9.34
N VAL A 47 9.59 -3.36 -10.27
CA VAL A 47 10.77 -4.23 -10.23
C VAL A 47 11.65 -3.93 -11.44
N ARG A 48 12.97 -3.97 -11.26
CA ARG A 48 13.92 -3.80 -12.35
C ARG A 48 14.08 -5.08 -13.16
N PHE A 49 13.93 -4.96 -14.47
CA PHE A 49 14.21 -6.02 -15.45
C PHE A 49 15.29 -5.56 -16.44
N PHE A 50 15.85 -6.50 -17.20
CA PHE A 50 16.80 -6.22 -18.27
C PHE A 50 16.27 -6.81 -19.56
N ARG A 51 16.48 -6.11 -20.69
CA ARG A 51 15.95 -6.55 -21.99
C ARG A 51 16.74 -7.71 -22.59
N ASP A 52 18.04 -7.72 -22.36
CA ASP A 52 18.98 -8.76 -22.78
C ASP A 52 20.26 -8.73 -21.92
N GLU A 53 21.23 -9.58 -22.23
CA GLU A 53 22.49 -9.69 -21.49
C GLU A 53 23.46 -8.50 -21.67
N HIS A 54 23.22 -7.65 -22.66
CA HIS A 54 24.02 -6.46 -22.96
C HIS A 54 23.41 -5.19 -22.34
N ASP A 55 22.13 -5.23 -21.96
CA ASP A 55 21.47 -4.16 -21.22
C ASP A 55 22.00 -4.11 -19.78
N LYS A 56 22.86 -3.13 -19.51
CA LYS A 56 23.49 -2.94 -18.19
C LYS A 56 22.64 -2.08 -17.25
N THR A 57 21.71 -1.31 -17.81
CA THR A 57 20.91 -0.35 -17.04
C THR A 57 19.61 -1.00 -16.62
N GLY A 58 18.98 -1.75 -17.53
CA GLY A 58 17.66 -2.31 -17.33
C GLY A 58 16.57 -1.24 -17.43
N TYR A 59 15.38 -1.61 -16.98
CA TYR A 59 14.20 -0.75 -16.95
C TYR A 59 13.28 -1.17 -15.79
N ILE A 60 12.50 -0.23 -15.28
CA ILE A 60 11.53 -0.47 -14.21
C ILE A 60 10.19 -0.84 -14.83
N SER A 61 9.69 -2.03 -14.49
CA SER A 61 8.31 -2.42 -14.77
C SER A 61 7.47 -2.15 -13.53
N PHE A 62 6.52 -1.21 -13.62
CA PHE A 62 5.58 -0.93 -12.54
C PHE A 62 4.56 -2.05 -12.39
N ILE A 63 4.33 -2.46 -11.14
CA ILE A 63 3.42 -3.56 -10.77
C ILE A 63 2.23 -3.00 -9.98
N ALA A 64 2.48 -1.98 -9.16
CA ALA A 64 1.47 -1.31 -8.38
C ALA A 64 1.58 0.20 -8.59
N HIS A 65 0.50 0.83 -9.02
CA HIS A 65 0.48 2.22 -9.47
C HIS A 65 0.06 3.18 -8.35
N SER A 66 0.40 4.46 -8.51
CA SER A 66 -0.07 5.48 -7.57
C SER A 66 -1.61 5.53 -7.57
N ASN A 67 -2.19 5.62 -6.38
CA ASN A 67 -3.62 5.56 -6.10
C ASN A 67 -4.28 4.18 -6.22
N ASP A 68 -3.52 3.12 -6.49
CA ASP A 68 -4.04 1.75 -6.40
C ASP A 68 -4.49 1.47 -4.97
N ALA A 69 -5.63 0.80 -4.84
CA ALA A 69 -6.19 0.45 -3.54
C ALA A 69 -5.35 -0.65 -2.89
N ILE A 70 -5.11 -0.52 -1.59
CA ILE A 70 -4.44 -1.55 -0.79
C ILE A 70 -5.39 -2.07 0.30
N PRO A 71 -5.31 -3.35 0.70
CA PRO A 71 -4.32 -4.35 0.26
C PRO A 71 -4.54 -4.81 -1.19
N MET A 72 -3.45 -5.24 -1.85
CA MET A 72 -3.49 -5.82 -3.20
C MET A 72 -2.50 -6.96 -3.38
N THR A 73 -2.79 -7.81 -4.37
CA THR A 73 -1.90 -8.86 -4.86
C THR A 73 -1.93 -8.79 -6.38
N ALA A 74 -0.75 -8.68 -7.00
CA ALA A 74 -0.64 -8.66 -8.46
C ALA A 74 -0.71 -10.09 -9.02
N ASP A 75 -1.00 -10.19 -10.31
CA ASP A 75 -0.80 -11.45 -11.03
C ASP A 75 0.68 -11.86 -10.98
N SER A 76 0.94 -13.17 -10.92
CA SER A 76 2.32 -13.68 -10.89
C SER A 76 3.03 -13.31 -12.19
N ILE A 77 4.25 -12.79 -12.07
CA ILE A 77 5.05 -12.34 -13.20
C ILE A 77 5.99 -13.46 -13.62
N GLU A 78 5.88 -13.86 -14.88
CA GLU A 78 6.77 -14.84 -15.52
C GLU A 78 7.96 -14.11 -16.17
N ALA A 79 9.11 -14.14 -15.50
CA ALA A 79 10.38 -13.65 -16.00
C ALA A 79 11.26 -14.81 -16.50
N ALA A 80 12.43 -14.50 -17.07
CA ALA A 80 13.36 -15.53 -17.52
C ALA A 80 14.83 -15.13 -17.38
N THR A 81 15.72 -16.12 -17.26
CA THR A 81 17.18 -15.93 -17.28
C THR A 81 17.65 -15.39 -18.63
N LEU A 82 18.67 -14.55 -18.61
CA LEU A 82 19.14 -13.81 -19.79
C LEU A 82 20.35 -14.44 -20.47
N SER A 83 21.09 -15.29 -19.77
CA SER A 83 22.30 -15.94 -20.27
C SER A 83 22.34 -17.42 -19.91
N ASP A 84 23.16 -18.17 -20.67
CA ASP A 84 23.40 -19.58 -20.39
C ASP A 84 24.29 -19.75 -19.15
N ASN A 85 23.96 -20.76 -18.34
CA ASN A 85 24.63 -21.05 -17.07
C ASN A 85 24.52 -19.91 -16.04
N GLN A 86 23.43 -19.13 -16.07
CA GLN A 86 23.17 -18.11 -15.08
C GLN A 86 22.96 -18.76 -13.69
N THR A 87 23.69 -18.29 -12.68
CA THR A 87 23.68 -18.87 -11.31
C THR A 87 23.10 -17.93 -10.25
N SER A 88 22.63 -16.75 -10.64
CA SER A 88 22.01 -15.78 -9.74
C SER A 88 20.91 -15.00 -10.45
N VAL A 89 19.87 -14.62 -9.72
CA VAL A 89 18.81 -13.73 -10.17
C VAL A 89 18.66 -12.58 -9.16
N ALA A 90 18.85 -11.35 -9.62
CA ALA A 90 18.66 -10.16 -8.79
C ALA A 90 17.19 -9.71 -8.83
N LEU A 91 16.59 -9.52 -7.66
CA LEU A 91 15.28 -8.90 -7.48
C LEU A 91 15.45 -7.58 -6.74
N SER A 92 15.10 -6.46 -7.38
CA SER A 92 15.21 -5.12 -6.82
C SER A 92 13.87 -4.38 -6.92
N ILE A 93 13.36 -3.89 -5.80
CA ILE A 93 12.13 -3.09 -5.72
C ILE A 93 12.49 -1.62 -5.84
N TYR A 94 11.75 -0.90 -6.67
CA TYR A 94 11.89 0.53 -6.92
C TYR A 94 10.60 1.29 -6.62
N GLU A 95 10.73 2.55 -6.21
CA GLU A 95 9.63 3.51 -6.05
C GLU A 95 9.83 4.72 -6.97
N GLN A 96 8.74 5.21 -7.57
CA GLN A 96 8.78 6.37 -8.44
C GLN A 96 9.05 7.68 -7.67
N ARG A 97 10.05 8.44 -8.10
CA ARG A 97 10.37 9.78 -7.54
C ARG A 97 9.46 10.87 -8.08
N GLY A 98 9.16 10.86 -9.38
CA GLY A 98 8.38 11.89 -10.08
C GLY A 98 6.86 11.70 -10.05
N GLU A 99 6.13 12.64 -10.64
CA GLU A 99 4.66 12.54 -10.77
C GLU A 99 4.22 11.56 -11.86
N LYS A 100 5.02 11.43 -12.92
CA LYS A 100 4.76 10.54 -14.05
C LYS A 100 5.70 9.34 -13.97
N GLU A 101 5.14 8.13 -14.05
CA GLU A 101 5.90 6.88 -14.16
C GLU A 101 6.91 6.93 -15.32
N SER A 102 8.12 6.45 -15.03
CA SER A 102 9.26 6.40 -15.96
C SER A 102 9.96 5.06 -15.76
N GLU A 103 10.17 4.34 -16.85
CA GLU A 103 10.90 3.06 -16.82
C GLU A 103 12.41 3.26 -16.61
N ASP A 104 12.92 4.48 -16.71
CA ASP A 104 14.34 4.79 -16.50
C ASP A 104 14.73 4.62 -15.01
N PRO A 105 15.65 3.71 -14.66
CA PRO A 105 16.07 3.51 -13.28
C PRO A 105 16.58 4.78 -12.58
N GLU A 106 17.17 5.74 -13.30
CA GLU A 106 17.64 7.01 -12.70
C GLU A 106 16.49 7.91 -12.23
N SER A 107 15.31 7.75 -12.84
CA SER A 107 14.09 8.43 -12.42
C SER A 107 13.45 7.83 -11.17
N ASN A 108 13.98 6.71 -10.66
CA ASN A 108 13.38 5.93 -9.57
C ASN A 108 14.33 5.82 -8.36
N GLU A 109 13.79 5.38 -7.24
CA GLU A 109 14.56 5.08 -6.02
C GLU A 109 14.57 3.58 -5.77
N GLU A 110 15.75 2.97 -5.70
CA GLU A 110 15.85 1.58 -5.24
C GLU A 110 15.55 1.52 -3.75
N LEU A 111 14.49 0.81 -3.38
CA LEU A 111 14.10 0.65 -1.98
C LEU A 111 14.88 -0.48 -1.32
N LYS A 112 15.00 -1.62 -2.01
CA LYS A 112 15.67 -2.82 -1.50
C LYS A 112 15.97 -3.81 -2.63
N SER A 113 17.03 -4.60 -2.47
CA SER A 113 17.44 -5.63 -3.43
C SER A 113 17.86 -6.92 -2.72
N VAL A 114 17.65 -8.06 -3.38
CA VAL A 114 18.09 -9.40 -2.96
C VAL A 114 18.53 -10.22 -4.17
N ASP A 115 19.48 -11.13 -3.97
CA ASP A 115 19.93 -12.07 -4.98
C ASP A 115 19.49 -13.49 -4.61
N LEU A 116 18.76 -14.14 -5.51
CA LEU A 116 18.43 -15.56 -5.43
C LEU A 116 19.54 -16.37 -6.13
N SER A 117 20.23 -17.22 -5.36
CA SER A 117 21.17 -18.20 -5.92
C SER A 117 20.41 -19.36 -6.56
N VAL A 118 20.72 -19.66 -7.82
CA VAL A 118 20.08 -20.72 -8.62
C VAL A 118 21.13 -21.71 -9.14
N PRO A 119 20.75 -22.97 -9.43
CA PRO A 119 21.59 -23.87 -10.22
C PRO A 119 21.98 -23.21 -11.56
N PRO A 120 23.03 -23.66 -12.26
CA PRO A 120 23.33 -23.15 -13.59
C PRO A 120 22.16 -23.38 -14.55
N LEU A 121 21.39 -22.32 -14.83
CA LEU A 121 20.20 -22.37 -15.68
C LEU A 121 20.57 -21.97 -17.12
N PRO A 122 20.01 -22.64 -18.15
CA PRO A 122 20.13 -22.17 -19.53
C PRO A 122 19.39 -20.84 -19.72
N ARG A 123 19.71 -20.10 -20.78
CA ARG A 123 18.95 -18.90 -21.17
C ARG A 123 17.47 -19.23 -21.34
N ASN A 124 16.61 -18.28 -20.99
CA ASN A 124 15.15 -18.39 -21.04
C ASN A 124 14.56 -19.41 -20.05
N SER A 125 15.28 -19.78 -19.00
CA SER A 125 14.69 -20.56 -17.91
C SER A 125 13.72 -19.70 -17.13
N PRO A 126 12.51 -20.20 -16.81
CA PRO A 126 11.47 -19.41 -16.16
C PRO A 126 11.86 -19.05 -14.72
N ILE A 127 11.49 -17.84 -14.30
CA ILE A 127 11.60 -17.33 -12.93
C ILE A 127 10.27 -16.68 -12.57
N HIS A 128 9.68 -17.06 -11.44
CA HIS A 128 8.39 -16.51 -11.00
C HIS A 128 8.59 -15.41 -9.98
N ILE A 129 7.83 -14.32 -10.11
CA ILE A 129 7.83 -13.21 -9.16
C ILE A 129 6.39 -12.97 -8.68
N ASP A 130 6.17 -13.13 -7.38
CA ASP A 130 4.90 -12.81 -6.72
C ASP A 130 5.03 -11.47 -5.97
N PHE A 131 4.08 -10.56 -6.17
CA PHE A 131 4.11 -9.21 -5.58
C PHE A 131 2.80 -8.89 -4.86
N ALA A 132 2.88 -8.38 -3.64
CA ALA A 132 1.74 -7.96 -2.85
C ALA A 132 2.05 -6.71 -2.01
N VAL A 133 1.00 -5.96 -1.68
CA VAL A 133 1.06 -4.83 -0.75
C VAL A 133 -0.02 -5.00 0.31
N THR A 134 0.36 -4.96 1.59
CA THR A 134 -0.58 -5.10 2.71
C THR A 134 -1.40 -3.82 2.92
N ALA A 135 -2.38 -3.85 3.83
CA ALA A 135 -3.22 -2.69 4.15
C ALA A 135 -2.42 -1.53 4.79
N GLU A 136 -1.28 -1.85 5.40
CA GLU A 136 -0.34 -0.94 6.03
C GLU A 136 0.76 -0.45 5.06
N GLY A 137 0.75 -0.91 3.81
CA GLY A 137 1.77 -0.54 2.82
C GLY A 137 3.08 -1.29 2.96
N LEU A 138 3.09 -2.48 3.57
CA LEU A 138 4.23 -3.38 3.48
C LEU A 138 4.23 -4.04 2.11
N VAL A 139 5.27 -3.80 1.32
CA VAL A 139 5.50 -4.48 0.04
C VAL A 139 6.18 -5.79 0.30
N GLN A 140 5.63 -6.87 -0.26
CA GLN A 140 6.19 -8.21 -0.21
C GLN A 140 6.40 -8.69 -1.63
N CYS A 141 7.65 -9.01 -1.99
CA CYS A 141 7.99 -9.54 -3.30
C CYS A 141 8.80 -10.81 -3.15
N LYS A 142 8.40 -11.89 -3.82
CA LYS A 142 9.04 -13.20 -3.74
C LYS A 142 9.48 -13.63 -5.13
N VAL A 143 10.78 -13.86 -5.31
CA VAL A 143 11.35 -14.45 -6.52
C VAL A 143 11.57 -15.95 -6.30
N THR A 144 11.17 -16.78 -7.25
CA THR A 144 11.24 -18.25 -7.15
C THR A 144 11.81 -18.85 -8.43
N ASP A 145 12.80 -19.73 -8.30
CA ASP A 145 13.18 -20.66 -9.36
C ASP A 145 12.25 -21.89 -9.29
N PRO A 146 11.33 -22.08 -10.25
CA PRO A 146 10.38 -23.18 -10.22
C PRO A 146 11.05 -24.56 -10.42
N ALA A 147 12.26 -24.62 -10.99
CA ALA A 147 12.94 -25.89 -11.25
C ALA A 147 13.55 -26.47 -9.96
N SER A 148 14.18 -25.63 -9.14
CA SER A 148 14.75 -26.05 -7.84
C SER A 148 13.79 -25.89 -6.66
N GLY A 149 12.80 -24.99 -6.78
CA GLY A 149 11.95 -24.56 -5.67
C GLY A 149 12.59 -23.55 -4.73
N ASN A 150 13.83 -23.10 -5.02
CA ASN A 150 14.50 -22.06 -4.24
C ASN A 150 13.79 -20.73 -4.43
N PHE A 151 13.69 -19.94 -3.36
CA PHE A 151 13.09 -18.63 -3.39
C PHE A 151 13.78 -17.68 -2.43
N GLU A 152 13.64 -16.38 -2.71
CA GLU A 152 13.98 -15.29 -1.79
C GLU A 152 12.75 -14.38 -1.64
N LEU A 153 12.54 -13.88 -0.42
CA LEU A 153 11.46 -12.95 -0.09
C LEU A 153 12.07 -11.63 0.36
N ILE A 154 11.61 -10.54 -0.24
CA ILE A 154 11.98 -9.19 0.13
C ILE A 154 10.76 -8.43 0.63
N GLU A 155 10.93 -7.79 1.79
CA GLU A 155 9.90 -6.96 2.41
C GLU A 155 10.42 -5.54 2.59
N VAL A 156 9.61 -4.55 2.23
CA VAL A 156 9.93 -3.11 2.38
C VAL A 156 8.68 -2.28 2.64
N GLN A 157 8.80 -1.30 3.55
CA GLN A 157 7.71 -0.41 3.91
C GLN A 157 7.64 0.77 2.92
N THR A 158 6.47 1.04 2.33
CA THR A 158 6.23 2.26 1.53
C THR A 158 5.29 3.23 2.26
N ALA A 159 5.22 4.47 1.77
CA ALA A 159 4.25 5.46 2.22
C ALA A 159 2.86 5.17 1.66
N VAL A 160 1.85 5.29 2.53
CA VAL A 160 0.43 5.07 2.19
C VAL A 160 -0.34 6.37 2.36
N LEU A 161 -1.28 6.64 1.45
CA LEU A 161 -2.22 7.75 1.54
C LEU A 161 -3.65 7.23 1.76
N SER A 162 -4.44 7.93 2.57
CA SER A 162 -5.88 7.68 2.62
C SER A 162 -6.58 8.34 1.42
N ARG A 163 -7.68 7.76 0.94
CA ARG A 163 -8.44 8.38 -0.18
C ARG A 163 -8.96 9.78 0.13
N ASP A 164 -9.33 10.05 1.37
CA ASP A 164 -9.78 11.39 1.78
C ASP A 164 -8.64 12.41 1.66
N ALA A 165 -7.41 12.02 1.99
CA ALA A 165 -6.23 12.87 1.80
C ALA A 165 -5.96 13.14 0.31
N VAL A 166 -6.13 12.13 -0.55
CA VAL A 166 -6.01 12.31 -2.02
C VAL A 166 -7.06 13.27 -2.56
N ALA A 167 -8.32 13.14 -2.13
CA ALA A 167 -9.40 14.02 -2.55
C ALA A 167 -9.16 15.47 -2.09
N ALA A 168 -8.73 15.66 -0.84
CA ALA A 168 -8.38 16.98 -0.31
C ALA A 168 -7.20 17.61 -1.06
N ALA A 169 -6.16 16.83 -1.37
CA ALA A 169 -5.01 17.30 -2.15
C ALA A 169 -5.42 17.75 -3.56
N LYS A 170 -6.25 16.97 -4.25
CA LYS A 170 -6.77 17.34 -5.59
C LYS A 170 -7.59 18.63 -5.56
N ALA A 171 -8.39 18.85 -4.51
CA ALA A 171 -9.19 20.08 -4.37
C ALA A 171 -8.32 21.33 -4.17
N GLN A 172 -7.19 21.22 -3.46
CA GLN A 172 -6.24 22.33 -3.27
C GLN A 172 -5.51 22.70 -4.58
N VAL A 173 -5.12 21.70 -5.38
CA VAL A 173 -4.44 21.92 -6.68
C VAL A 173 -5.38 22.57 -7.72
N SER A 174 -6.70 22.37 -7.59
CA SER A 174 -7.70 23.00 -8.48
C SER A 174 -7.94 24.49 -8.20
N GLY A 175 -7.39 25.05 -7.12
CA GLY A 175 -7.67 26.42 -6.71
C GLY A 175 -6.41 27.24 -6.61
N LEU A 176 -5.92 27.82 -7.73
CA LEU A 176 -5.10 29.04 -7.78
C LEU A 176 -4.96 29.49 -9.25
N SER A 177 -5.35 30.74 -9.55
CA SER A 177 -5.03 31.44 -10.80
C SER A 177 -4.16 32.64 -10.45
N LEU A 178 -2.99 32.76 -11.08
CA LEU A 178 -2.24 34.01 -11.05
C LEU A 178 -3.00 35.04 -11.90
N ARG A 179 -3.30 36.21 -11.34
CA ARG A 179 -3.65 37.37 -12.17
C ARG A 179 -2.35 38.02 -12.61
N SER A 180 -2.12 38.11 -13.92
CA SER A 180 -1.21 39.08 -14.53
C SER A 180 -1.82 40.48 -14.48
#